data_AF-A0A4R0RRK7-F1
#
_entry.id   AF-A0A4R0RRK7-F1
#
_cell.length_a   1.000
_cell.length_b   1.000
_cell.length_c   1.000
_cell.angle_alpha   90.00
_cell.angle_beta   90.00
_cell.angle_gamma   90.00
#
_symmetry.space_group_name_H-M   'P 1'
#
loop_
_entity.id
_entity.type
_entity.pdbx_description
1 polymer ?
#
loop_
_entity_poly.entity_id
_entity_poly.type
_entity_poly.pdbx_seq_one_letter_code
_entity_poly.pdbx_strand_id
1 'polypeptide(L)'
;MSSQDWQSLCAQRKKKQTDSIPQEWFVDVPADQRASVIDFPTHSGLLTALEVEITETVDLDILLGKLATGVWSSVAVTTAFYKRAIIAQQLTNCLTEIFIERALARAQHVDDHLKNTGSVLGPLHGLPISLKDQFCMKGLETIMGYASWIGQVSDVDSVIVEILYDLGAVPFVRTNVPQTLMWGETYNHVFGRTTNPYNRYMTPGGSSGGEGALLALKGSPLGIGTDIGGSVRIPSAFCGLYTLRPSYERLPYANAVNAQEGQESISSVLGPMANSLSAVRRFTKAVLDAKPAPWDRDPLVPRKPWSHREYALEEHGGGVGMCFAIMWDNGVVKPHPPLGRAMRIVKEALEAAGHRVIDWEPHRHMELYITGERIFAADGGHDYRVECAKSGEPLITTCLPNEDAHDYPLDKPLAKVLVGEPEHLSAYDLWQLHKQKRILRKSYLDHWQATVSRTGTGRPVDAIITPAVACLACPHGTNSDAFYTTLFNILDYATTVFPVMFSDKNVDAKDPPHEFRNHEDEVIYNLYEPELFHGLPVGLQLAGRTQEEEAVIAMTEVVDRAVKTFLKK
;
A
#
# COMPACT_ATOMS: atom_id res chain seq x y z
N MET A 1 24.84 -12.52 -29.89
CA MET A 1 24.64 -11.19 -29.29
C MET A 1 25.43 -11.19 -28.00
N SER A 2 26.39 -10.28 -27.80
CA SER A 2 27.12 -10.23 -26.53
C SER A 2 26.10 -10.03 -25.42
N SER A 3 26.04 -10.95 -24.43
CA SER A 3 25.22 -10.74 -23.24
C SER A 3 25.69 -9.43 -22.60
N GLN A 4 24.88 -8.37 -22.72
CA GLN A 4 25.14 -7.17 -21.94
C GLN A 4 25.09 -7.57 -20.47
N ASP A 5 26.14 -7.23 -19.75
CA ASP A 5 26.24 -7.38 -18.30
C ASP A 5 25.04 -6.69 -17.62
N TRP A 6 24.37 -7.35 -16.68
CA TRP A 6 23.11 -6.87 -16.11
C TRP A 6 23.27 -5.51 -15.43
N GLN A 7 24.43 -5.23 -14.83
CA GLN A 7 24.75 -3.93 -14.23
C GLN A 7 24.74 -2.83 -15.29
N SER A 8 25.31 -3.11 -16.46
CA SER A 8 25.32 -2.18 -17.59
C SER A 8 23.90 -1.93 -18.11
N LEU A 9 23.05 -2.97 -18.15
CA LEU A 9 21.64 -2.85 -18.55
C LEU A 9 20.84 -2.01 -17.55
N CYS A 10 20.96 -2.29 -16.25
CA CYS A 10 20.36 -1.51 -15.17
C CYS A 10 20.83 -0.04 -15.21
N ALA A 11 22.13 0.21 -15.33
CA ALA A 11 22.68 1.56 -15.39
C ALA A 11 22.16 2.35 -16.59
N GLN A 12 22.05 1.73 -17.77
CA GLN A 12 21.44 2.35 -18.95
C GLN A 12 19.97 2.67 -18.72
N ARG A 13 19.21 1.76 -18.11
CA ARG A 13 17.79 1.98 -17.84
C ARG A 13 17.54 3.06 -16.80
N LYS A 14 18.37 3.09 -15.75
CA LYS A 14 18.40 4.16 -14.74
C LYS A 14 18.72 5.51 -15.37
N LYS A 15 19.70 5.54 -16.28
CA LYS A 15 20.01 6.76 -17.04
C LYS A 15 18.83 7.23 -17.88
N LYS A 16 18.15 6.33 -18.61
CA LYS A 16 16.92 6.67 -19.38
C LYS A 16 15.83 7.26 -18.50
N GLN A 17 15.65 6.74 -17.28
CA GLN A 17 14.73 7.34 -16.31
C GLN A 17 15.14 8.78 -15.99
N THR A 18 16.40 9.04 -15.63
CA THR A 18 16.85 10.40 -15.32
C THR A 18 16.74 11.33 -16.53
N ASP A 19 17.08 10.84 -17.72
CA ASP A 19 17.01 11.60 -18.99
C ASP A 19 15.58 11.98 -19.40
N SER A 20 14.56 11.29 -18.86
CA SER A 20 13.15 11.61 -19.10
C SER A 20 12.66 12.85 -18.32
N ILE A 21 13.47 13.35 -17.38
CA ILE A 21 13.14 14.51 -16.56
C ILE A 21 13.57 15.80 -17.30
N PRO A 22 12.67 16.77 -17.52
CA PRO A 22 13.01 18.07 -18.08
C PRO A 22 14.07 18.79 -17.24
N GLN A 23 15.07 19.40 -17.88
CA GLN A 23 16.20 20.01 -17.19
C GLN A 23 15.76 21.15 -16.26
N GLU A 24 14.71 21.88 -16.62
CA GLU A 24 14.11 22.95 -15.85
C GLU A 24 13.34 22.48 -14.60
N TRP A 25 13.15 21.16 -14.40
CA TRP A 25 12.45 20.60 -13.24
C TRP A 25 13.39 20.00 -12.18
N PHE A 26 14.70 20.08 -12.39
CA PHE A 26 15.67 19.74 -11.35
C PHE A 26 15.70 20.78 -10.24
N VAL A 27 15.87 20.33 -9.00
CA VAL A 27 15.89 21.17 -7.79
C VAL A 27 17.09 20.83 -6.91
N ASP A 28 17.51 21.78 -6.08
CA ASP A 28 18.62 21.60 -5.14
C ASP A 28 18.18 20.75 -3.93
N VAL A 29 18.34 19.43 -4.05
CA VAL A 29 17.98 18.46 -3.02
C VAL A 29 18.83 18.66 -1.75
N PRO A 30 18.22 18.62 -0.54
CA PRO A 30 18.98 18.73 0.71
C PRO A 30 20.03 17.62 0.85
N ALA A 31 21.24 17.97 1.32
CA ALA A 31 22.35 17.02 1.46
C ALA A 31 22.13 16.01 2.61
N ASP A 32 21.44 16.41 3.68
CA ASP A 32 21.20 15.56 4.86
C ASP A 32 20.15 14.48 4.56
N GLN A 33 20.59 13.22 4.51
CA GLN A 33 19.76 12.05 4.27
C GLN A 33 18.85 11.68 5.46
N ARG A 34 18.92 12.36 6.60
CA ARG A 34 18.01 12.12 7.74
C ARG A 34 16.90 13.16 7.86
N ALA A 35 17.04 14.30 7.19
CA ALA A 35 16.06 15.36 7.25
C ALA A 35 14.70 14.89 6.70
N SER A 36 13.62 15.24 7.41
CA SER A 36 12.28 15.24 6.83
C SER A 36 12.25 16.22 5.67
N VAL A 37 11.69 15.78 4.55
CA VAL A 37 11.52 16.56 3.32
C VAL A 37 10.05 16.73 2.96
N ILE A 38 9.14 16.46 3.91
CA ILE A 38 7.69 16.47 3.68
C ILE A 38 7.18 17.81 3.15
N ASP A 39 7.74 18.93 3.64
CA ASP A 39 7.35 20.28 3.25
C ASP A 39 8.16 20.84 2.07
N PHE A 40 9.27 20.18 1.71
CA PHE A 40 10.20 20.66 0.68
C PHE A 40 9.52 20.98 -0.66
N PRO A 41 8.57 20.19 -1.19
CA PRO A 41 7.95 20.50 -2.49
C PRO A 41 7.33 21.89 -2.56
N THR A 42 6.73 22.38 -1.48
CA THR A 42 6.09 23.72 -1.42
C THR A 42 7.07 24.89 -1.49
N HIS A 43 8.34 24.65 -1.12
CA HIS A 43 9.38 25.67 -1.05
C HIS A 43 10.56 25.40 -1.99
N SER A 44 10.42 24.41 -2.87
CA SER A 44 11.44 24.00 -3.83
C SER A 44 11.80 25.06 -4.89
N GLY A 45 10.95 26.08 -5.06
CA GLY A 45 11.08 27.09 -6.11
C GLY A 45 10.56 26.67 -7.49
N LEU A 46 10.22 25.39 -7.68
CA LEU A 46 9.74 24.87 -8.98
C LEU A 46 8.24 25.07 -9.22
N LEU A 47 7.44 25.00 -8.16
CA LEU A 47 5.97 25.09 -8.25
C LEU A 47 5.52 26.54 -8.16
N THR A 48 4.62 26.95 -9.05
CA THR A 48 3.87 28.21 -8.95
C THR A 48 2.86 28.14 -7.81
N ALA A 49 2.34 29.29 -7.36
CA ALA A 49 1.31 29.34 -6.30
C ALA A 49 0.06 28.50 -6.64
N LEU A 50 -0.38 28.52 -7.90
CA LEU A 50 -1.51 27.71 -8.36
C LEU A 50 -1.17 26.20 -8.37
N GLU A 51 0.03 25.83 -8.79
CA GLU A 51 0.46 24.41 -8.77
C GLU A 51 0.59 23.88 -7.33
N VAL A 52 1.02 24.73 -6.39
CA VAL A 52 0.96 24.43 -4.95
C VAL A 52 -0.50 24.27 -4.51
N GLU A 53 -1.40 25.19 -4.83
CA GLU A 53 -2.83 25.08 -4.49
C GLU A 53 -3.46 23.77 -5.01
N ILE A 54 -3.21 23.43 -6.28
CA ILE A 54 -3.70 22.20 -6.90
C ILE A 54 -3.20 20.97 -6.14
N THR A 55 -1.89 20.89 -5.89
CA THR A 55 -1.27 19.70 -5.29
C THR A 55 -1.44 19.61 -3.77
N GLU A 56 -1.81 20.71 -3.10
CA GLU A 56 -2.22 20.74 -1.69
C GLU A 56 -3.71 20.39 -1.49
N THR A 57 -4.49 20.32 -2.57
CA THR A 57 -5.90 19.90 -2.51
C THR A 57 -6.00 18.37 -2.36
N VAL A 58 -5.97 17.89 -1.12
CA VAL A 58 -6.00 16.44 -0.78
C VAL A 58 -7.41 15.84 -0.76
N ASP A 59 -8.46 16.66 -0.69
CA ASP A 59 -9.84 16.20 -0.82
C ASP A 59 -10.16 15.98 -2.31
N LEU A 60 -10.40 14.72 -2.67
CA LEU A 60 -10.57 14.35 -4.08
C LEU A 60 -11.87 14.91 -4.65
N ASP A 61 -12.90 15.17 -3.85
CA ASP A 61 -14.15 15.76 -4.34
C ASP A 61 -13.96 17.19 -4.81
N ILE A 62 -13.14 17.96 -4.08
CA ILE A 62 -12.84 19.34 -4.45
C ILE A 62 -12.07 19.35 -5.76
N LEU A 63 -11.05 18.51 -5.87
CA LEU A 63 -10.21 18.43 -7.06
C LEU A 63 -11.00 17.95 -8.30
N LEU A 64 -11.80 16.89 -8.17
CA LEU A 64 -12.68 16.42 -9.24
C LEU A 64 -13.75 17.45 -9.60
N GLY A 65 -14.29 18.19 -8.63
CA GLY A 65 -15.23 19.29 -8.89
C GLY A 65 -14.62 20.42 -9.72
N LYS A 66 -13.35 20.77 -9.45
CA LYS A 66 -12.62 21.78 -10.23
C LYS A 66 -12.32 21.32 -11.66
N LEU A 67 -11.97 20.05 -11.84
CA LEU A 67 -11.77 19.43 -13.15
C LEU A 67 -13.09 19.35 -13.94
N ALA A 68 -14.15 18.86 -13.32
CA ALA A 68 -15.46 18.66 -13.97
C ALA A 68 -16.11 19.97 -14.45
N THR A 69 -15.81 21.08 -13.78
CA THR A 69 -16.30 22.43 -14.14
C THR A 69 -15.36 23.16 -15.10
N GLY A 70 -14.17 22.61 -15.39
CA GLY A 70 -13.13 23.27 -16.19
C GLY A 70 -12.50 24.49 -15.50
N VAL A 71 -12.72 24.69 -14.19
CA VAL A 71 -12.04 25.75 -13.41
C VAL A 71 -10.55 25.51 -13.41
N TRP A 72 -10.14 24.25 -13.29
CA TRP A 72 -8.79 23.80 -13.61
C TRP A 72 -8.87 22.83 -14.78
N SER A 73 -8.00 23.01 -15.78
CA SER A 73 -7.88 22.04 -16.86
C SER A 73 -7.09 20.82 -16.40
N SER A 74 -7.39 19.67 -16.99
CA SER A 74 -6.66 18.41 -16.78
C SER A 74 -5.18 18.60 -17.09
N VAL A 75 -4.83 19.33 -18.16
CA VAL A 75 -3.42 19.62 -18.50
C VAL A 75 -2.72 20.40 -17.37
N ALA A 76 -3.37 21.42 -16.81
CA ALA A 76 -2.79 22.20 -15.71
C ALA A 76 -2.62 21.36 -14.45
N VAL A 77 -3.63 20.54 -14.11
CA VAL A 77 -3.57 19.65 -12.95
C VAL A 77 -2.49 18.57 -13.13
N THR A 78 -2.46 17.87 -14.26
CA THR A 78 -1.43 16.86 -14.55
C THR A 78 -0.02 17.48 -14.56
N THR A 79 0.15 18.69 -15.09
CA THR A 79 1.45 19.40 -15.05
C THR A 79 1.90 19.72 -13.62
N ALA A 80 0.98 20.21 -12.79
CA ALA A 80 1.26 20.51 -11.38
C ALA A 80 1.74 19.26 -10.62
N PHE A 81 1.02 18.13 -10.78
CA PHE A 81 1.40 16.87 -10.16
C PHE A 81 2.69 16.29 -10.74
N TYR A 82 2.97 16.42 -12.04
CA TYR A 82 4.26 16.00 -12.59
C TYR A 82 5.44 16.75 -11.96
N LYS A 83 5.38 18.08 -11.88
CA LYS A 83 6.45 18.86 -11.27
C LYS A 83 6.68 18.42 -9.82
N ARG A 84 5.61 18.21 -9.06
CA ARG A 84 5.72 17.72 -7.67
C ARG A 84 6.22 16.27 -7.59
N ALA A 85 5.78 15.39 -8.49
CA ALA A 85 6.28 14.02 -8.59
C ALA A 85 7.77 13.97 -8.94
N ILE A 86 8.26 14.88 -9.78
CA ILE A 86 9.68 15.00 -10.12
C ILE A 86 10.50 15.55 -8.95
N ILE A 87 9.97 16.45 -8.14
CA ILE A 87 10.59 16.81 -6.85
C ILE A 87 10.67 15.56 -5.96
N ALA A 88 9.56 14.82 -5.82
CA ALA A 88 9.53 13.60 -5.02
C ALA A 88 10.53 12.54 -5.51
N GLN A 89 10.68 12.39 -6.83
CA GLN A 89 11.66 11.49 -7.44
C GLN A 89 13.09 11.86 -7.06
N GLN A 90 13.43 13.15 -7.09
CA GLN A 90 14.77 13.63 -6.72
C GLN A 90 15.04 13.47 -5.21
N LEU A 91 14.01 13.58 -4.38
CA LEU A 91 14.13 13.42 -2.93
C LEU A 91 14.20 11.97 -2.46
N THR A 92 13.44 11.07 -3.11
CA THR A 92 13.13 9.73 -2.57
C THR A 92 13.32 8.58 -3.54
N ASN A 93 13.56 8.85 -4.84
CA ASN A 93 13.72 7.84 -5.88
C ASN A 93 12.49 6.89 -6.01
N CYS A 94 11.29 7.47 -5.98
CA CYS A 94 10.01 6.76 -5.93
C CYS A 94 9.40 6.36 -7.29
N LEU A 95 9.93 6.83 -8.41
CA LEU A 95 9.42 6.58 -9.77
C LEU A 95 10.25 5.52 -10.51
N THR A 96 9.64 4.82 -11.47
CA THR A 96 10.30 3.92 -12.45
C THR A 96 10.21 4.48 -13.87
N GLU A 97 8.97 4.63 -14.36
CA GLU A 97 8.64 5.05 -15.72
C GLU A 97 7.95 6.41 -15.70
N ILE A 98 8.52 7.37 -16.45
CA ILE A 98 8.10 8.78 -16.47
C ILE A 98 7.80 9.13 -17.95
N PHE A 99 6.53 9.33 -18.27
CA PHE A 99 6.03 9.45 -19.66
C PHE A 99 5.19 10.71 -19.87
N ILE A 100 5.83 11.87 -19.66
CA ILE A 100 5.20 13.19 -19.61
C ILE A 100 4.35 13.49 -20.86
N GLU A 101 4.92 13.32 -22.06
CA GLU A 101 4.24 13.65 -23.30
C GLU A 101 2.92 12.87 -23.48
N ARG A 102 2.95 11.56 -23.20
CA ARG A 102 1.77 10.68 -23.32
C ARG A 102 0.67 11.09 -22.34
N ALA A 103 1.02 11.39 -21.10
CA ALA A 103 0.05 11.78 -20.08
C ALA A 103 -0.53 13.17 -20.34
N LEU A 104 0.28 14.15 -20.76
CA LEU A 104 -0.22 15.48 -21.13
C LEU A 104 -1.09 15.43 -22.39
N ALA A 105 -0.76 14.60 -23.38
CA ALA A 105 -1.63 14.38 -24.54
C ALA A 105 -2.98 13.78 -24.13
N ARG A 106 -2.99 12.84 -23.18
CA ARG A 106 -4.22 12.30 -22.61
C ARG A 106 -5.02 13.36 -21.84
N ALA A 107 -4.36 14.17 -21.02
CA ALA A 107 -5.01 15.26 -20.31
C ALA A 107 -5.66 16.27 -21.28
N GLN A 108 -4.95 16.64 -22.35
CA GLN A 108 -5.49 17.53 -23.40
C GLN A 108 -6.71 16.92 -24.09
N HIS A 109 -6.68 15.63 -24.42
CA HIS A 109 -7.82 14.94 -25.00
C HIS A 109 -9.07 14.99 -24.09
N VAL A 110 -8.85 14.82 -22.79
CA VAL A 110 -9.92 14.87 -21.78
C VAL A 110 -10.49 16.29 -21.66
N ASP A 111 -9.65 17.32 -21.67
CA ASP A 111 -10.07 18.73 -21.68
C ASP A 111 -10.87 19.09 -22.95
N ASP A 112 -10.39 18.63 -24.12
CA ASP A 112 -11.07 18.84 -25.40
C ASP A 112 -12.45 18.16 -25.42
N HIS A 113 -12.57 16.98 -24.80
CA HIS A 113 -13.86 16.31 -24.64
C HIS A 113 -14.84 17.21 -23.86
N LEU A 114 -14.45 17.68 -22.67
CA LEU A 114 -15.31 18.53 -21.85
C LEU A 114 -15.72 19.80 -22.60
N LYS A 115 -14.77 20.44 -23.30
CA LYS A 115 -15.02 21.65 -24.10
C LYS A 115 -16.00 21.40 -25.25
N ASN A 116 -15.90 20.26 -25.94
CA ASN A 116 -16.70 19.94 -27.11
C ASN A 116 -18.09 19.38 -26.79
N THR A 117 -18.23 18.64 -25.68
CA THR A 117 -19.48 17.96 -25.32
C THR A 117 -20.25 18.66 -24.20
N GLY A 118 -19.56 19.48 -23.38
CA GLY A 118 -20.13 20.09 -22.18
C GLY A 118 -20.32 19.12 -21.01
N SER A 119 -19.79 17.89 -21.11
CA SER A 119 -19.90 16.86 -20.07
C SER A 119 -18.56 16.18 -19.79
N VAL A 120 -18.38 15.72 -18.55
CA VAL A 120 -17.21 14.92 -18.19
C VAL A 120 -17.21 13.55 -18.88
N LEU A 121 -16.00 13.05 -19.19
CA LEU A 121 -15.80 11.72 -19.78
C LEU A 121 -16.23 10.60 -18.81
N GLY A 122 -16.00 10.78 -17.51
CA GLY A 122 -16.34 9.83 -16.48
C GLY A 122 -16.11 10.40 -15.07
N PRO A 123 -16.34 9.61 -14.01
CA PRO A 123 -16.27 10.09 -12.63
C PRO A 123 -14.85 10.46 -12.16
N LEU A 124 -13.81 10.08 -12.91
CA LEU A 124 -12.40 10.41 -12.62
C LEU A 124 -11.82 11.36 -13.70
N HIS A 125 -12.67 12.12 -14.38
CA HIS A 125 -12.29 13.02 -15.46
C HIS A 125 -11.11 13.92 -15.11
N GLY A 126 -10.03 13.81 -15.88
CA GLY A 126 -8.85 14.65 -15.82
C GLY A 126 -7.89 14.33 -14.67
N LEU A 127 -8.22 13.36 -13.82
CA LEU A 127 -7.45 13.08 -12.60
C LEU A 127 -6.14 12.36 -12.92
N PRO A 128 -4.96 12.91 -12.56
CA PRO A 128 -3.71 12.17 -12.65
C PRO A 128 -3.66 11.05 -11.60
N ILE A 129 -3.28 9.84 -12.01
CA ILE A 129 -3.18 8.67 -11.13
C ILE A 129 -1.83 7.97 -11.32
N SER A 130 -1.12 7.72 -10.22
CA SER A 130 0.13 6.95 -10.22
C SER A 130 -0.16 5.45 -10.15
N LEU A 131 0.72 4.66 -10.79
CA LEU A 131 0.58 3.21 -10.85
C LEU A 131 1.85 2.52 -10.35
N LYS A 132 1.72 1.53 -9.48
CA LYS A 132 2.84 0.61 -9.17
C LYS A 132 3.41 0.00 -10.45
N ASP A 133 4.73 -0.21 -10.50
CA ASP A 133 5.42 -0.89 -11.61
C ASP A 133 5.09 -2.38 -11.70
N GLN A 134 3.84 -2.64 -12.08
CA GLN A 134 3.17 -3.93 -12.17
C GLN A 134 1.99 -3.85 -13.15
N PHE A 135 1.36 -2.67 -13.24
CA PHE A 135 0.26 -2.42 -14.16
C PHE A 135 0.80 -2.13 -15.56
N CYS A 136 0.56 -3.04 -16.48
CA CYS A 136 0.88 -2.95 -17.89
C CYS A 136 0.15 -1.77 -18.55
N MET A 137 0.89 -1.05 -19.39
CA MET A 137 0.36 0.01 -20.24
C MET A 137 0.90 -0.25 -21.64
N LYS A 138 -0.01 -0.38 -22.61
CA LYS A 138 0.33 -0.69 -23.99
C LYS A 138 1.36 0.29 -24.53
N GLY A 139 2.46 -0.22 -25.08
CA GLY A 139 3.55 0.57 -25.64
C GLY A 139 4.55 1.12 -24.62
N LEU A 140 4.46 0.75 -23.34
CA LEU A 140 5.47 1.07 -22.31
C LEU A 140 6.09 -0.21 -21.73
N GLU A 141 7.35 -0.09 -21.29
CA GLU A 141 8.06 -1.17 -20.58
C GLU A 141 7.45 -1.41 -19.20
N THR A 142 7.29 -2.66 -18.77
CA THR A 142 6.88 -2.98 -17.37
C THR A 142 7.95 -3.86 -16.75
N ILE A 143 8.71 -3.33 -15.78
CA ILE A 143 10.00 -3.94 -15.36
C ILE A 143 9.87 -4.69 -14.04
N MET A 144 9.03 -4.22 -13.11
CA MET A 144 8.76 -4.88 -11.82
C MET A 144 10.04 -5.14 -10.98
N GLY A 145 11.08 -4.35 -11.19
CA GLY A 145 12.36 -4.45 -10.49
C GLY A 145 13.28 -5.60 -10.95
N TYR A 146 12.96 -6.33 -12.03
CA TYR A 146 13.85 -7.33 -12.62
C TYR A 146 14.68 -6.76 -13.76
N ALA A 147 15.99 -6.98 -13.75
CA ALA A 147 16.87 -6.60 -14.84
C ALA A 147 16.54 -7.36 -16.14
N SER A 148 16.07 -8.60 -16.04
CA SER A 148 15.63 -9.42 -17.18
C SER A 148 14.39 -8.86 -17.91
N TRP A 149 13.64 -7.96 -17.26
CA TRP A 149 12.42 -7.35 -17.82
C TRP A 149 12.68 -5.99 -18.47
N ILE A 150 13.90 -5.47 -18.41
CA ILE A 150 14.28 -4.25 -19.12
C ILE A 150 14.13 -4.47 -20.63
N GLY A 151 13.42 -3.56 -21.31
CA GLY A 151 13.10 -3.68 -22.73
C GLY A 151 11.84 -4.46 -23.05
N GLN A 152 11.16 -5.05 -22.07
CA GLN A 152 9.89 -5.76 -22.30
C GLN A 152 8.72 -4.77 -22.33
N VAL A 153 8.35 -4.36 -23.55
CA VAL A 153 7.21 -3.47 -23.81
C VAL A 153 5.92 -4.26 -23.80
N SER A 154 4.91 -3.79 -23.08
CA SER A 154 3.61 -4.46 -23.05
C SER A 154 2.77 -4.13 -24.30
N ASP A 155 2.12 -5.14 -24.86
CA ASP A 155 1.22 -4.99 -26.02
C ASP A 155 -0.23 -4.69 -25.61
N VAL A 156 -0.55 -4.80 -24.32
CA VAL A 156 -1.89 -4.65 -23.75
C VAL A 156 -1.86 -3.74 -22.51
N ASP A 157 -2.99 -3.11 -22.24
CA ASP A 157 -3.21 -2.43 -20.97
C ASP A 157 -3.65 -3.46 -19.92
N SER A 158 -3.28 -3.26 -18.65
CA SER A 158 -3.96 -3.94 -17.55
C SER A 158 -5.43 -3.54 -17.53
N VAL A 159 -6.34 -4.45 -17.14
CA VAL A 159 -7.78 -4.14 -17.14
C VAL A 159 -8.10 -2.89 -16.30
N ILE A 160 -7.38 -2.68 -15.20
CA ILE A 160 -7.52 -1.46 -14.40
C ILE A 160 -7.13 -0.20 -15.18
N VAL A 161 -6.09 -0.24 -16.03
CA VAL A 161 -5.66 0.89 -16.86
C VAL A 161 -6.72 1.21 -17.92
N GLU A 162 -7.30 0.19 -18.56
CA GLU A 162 -8.43 0.38 -19.48
C GLU A 162 -9.61 1.06 -18.78
N ILE A 163 -9.98 0.57 -17.60
CA ILE A 163 -11.06 1.16 -16.79
C ILE A 163 -10.73 2.61 -16.43
N LEU A 164 -9.50 2.92 -16.03
CA LEU A 164 -9.09 4.29 -15.73
C LEU A 164 -9.25 5.22 -16.94
N TYR A 165 -8.89 4.76 -18.14
CA TYR A 165 -9.11 5.53 -19.36
C TYR A 165 -10.61 5.76 -19.62
N ASP A 166 -11.46 4.75 -19.42
CA ASP A 166 -12.91 4.92 -19.60
C ASP A 166 -13.56 5.81 -18.54
N LEU A 167 -12.99 5.86 -17.34
CA LEU A 167 -13.44 6.76 -16.27
C LEU A 167 -12.93 8.20 -16.44
N GLY A 168 -12.14 8.48 -17.48
CA GLY A 168 -11.62 9.81 -17.77
C GLY A 168 -10.33 10.17 -17.07
N ALA A 169 -9.68 9.23 -16.37
CA ALA A 169 -8.43 9.48 -15.67
C ALA A 169 -7.23 9.62 -16.61
N VAL A 170 -6.12 10.07 -16.03
CA VAL A 170 -4.82 10.31 -16.66
C VAL A 170 -3.73 9.53 -15.90
N PRO A 171 -3.51 8.24 -16.17
CA PRO A 171 -2.30 7.56 -15.70
C PRO A 171 -1.05 8.34 -16.17
N PHE A 172 -0.13 8.67 -15.25
CA PHE A 172 0.97 9.62 -15.56
C PHE A 172 2.38 9.15 -15.19
N VAL A 173 2.55 8.32 -14.16
CA VAL A 173 3.86 7.76 -13.80
C VAL A 173 3.71 6.33 -13.33
N ARG A 174 4.81 5.58 -13.36
CA ARG A 174 4.94 4.36 -12.56
C ARG A 174 5.88 4.53 -11.38
N THR A 175 5.60 3.82 -10.30
CA THR A 175 6.34 3.92 -9.05
C THR A 175 7.15 2.69 -8.71
N ASN A 176 8.28 2.90 -8.03
CA ASN A 176 9.28 1.91 -7.69
C ASN A 176 8.77 0.82 -6.74
N VAL A 177 9.38 -0.36 -6.86
CA VAL A 177 9.04 -1.61 -6.18
C VAL A 177 10.32 -2.34 -5.74
N PRO A 178 10.30 -3.23 -4.74
CA PRO A 178 11.42 -4.13 -4.51
C PRO A 178 11.54 -5.19 -5.61
N GLN A 179 12.73 -5.77 -5.79
CA GLN A 179 12.91 -6.95 -6.63
C GLN A 179 11.97 -8.05 -6.10
N THR A 180 11.34 -8.81 -7.01
CA THR A 180 10.34 -9.87 -6.74
C THR A 180 9.00 -9.43 -6.14
N LEU A 181 8.84 -8.16 -5.74
CA LEU A 181 7.69 -7.66 -4.96
C LEU A 181 7.53 -8.26 -3.55
N MET A 182 8.36 -9.22 -3.14
CA MET A 182 8.19 -10.00 -1.90
C MET A 182 9.05 -9.46 -0.75
N TRP A 183 8.97 -8.15 -0.57
CA TRP A 183 9.64 -7.42 0.52
C TRP A 183 8.73 -6.32 1.09
N GLY A 184 8.77 -6.16 2.41
CA GLY A 184 8.17 -5.03 3.13
C GLY A 184 8.94 -3.71 2.98
N GLU A 185 9.92 -3.65 2.09
CA GLU A 185 10.75 -2.48 1.76
C GLU A 185 10.83 -2.31 0.24
N THR A 186 11.48 -1.25 -0.25
CA THR A 186 11.51 -0.93 -1.69
C THR A 186 12.93 -0.70 -2.19
N TYR A 187 13.56 -1.78 -2.67
CA TYR A 187 14.88 -1.78 -3.29
C TYR A 187 14.99 -2.83 -4.41
N ASN A 188 15.51 -2.42 -5.57
CA ASN A 188 15.88 -3.31 -6.67
C ASN A 188 17.14 -2.81 -7.37
N HIS A 189 17.81 -3.67 -8.13
CA HIS A 189 19.05 -3.32 -8.83
C HIS A 189 18.86 -2.38 -10.03
N VAL A 190 17.66 -2.29 -10.60
CA VAL A 190 17.37 -1.48 -11.81
C VAL A 190 17.26 0.00 -11.45
N PHE A 191 16.37 0.32 -10.50
CA PHE A 191 15.99 1.68 -10.13
C PHE A 191 16.62 2.12 -8.82
N GLY A 192 17.18 1.20 -8.02
CA GLY A 192 17.74 1.49 -6.72
C GLY A 192 16.69 1.62 -5.63
N ARG A 193 17.10 2.22 -4.51
CA ARG A 193 16.33 2.27 -3.26
C ARG A 193 15.36 3.44 -3.23
N THR A 194 14.15 3.21 -2.73
CA THR A 194 13.22 4.29 -2.34
C THR A 194 13.35 4.61 -0.86
N THR A 195 13.32 5.89 -0.48
CA THR A 195 13.42 6.33 0.93
C THR A 195 12.13 6.98 1.42
N ASN A 196 11.94 7.00 2.75
CA ASN A 196 10.78 7.62 3.38
C ASN A 196 10.92 9.15 3.43
N PRO A 197 9.93 9.95 3.00
CA PRO A 197 10.04 11.41 3.03
C PRO A 197 10.01 12.04 4.43
N TYR A 198 9.54 11.34 5.46
CA TYR A 198 9.62 11.81 6.85
C TYR A 198 11.01 11.64 7.45
N ASN A 199 11.80 10.68 6.95
CA ASN A 199 13.19 10.47 7.30
C ASN A 199 13.85 9.58 6.22
N ARG A 200 14.74 10.17 5.40
CA ARG A 200 15.31 9.45 4.23
C ARG A 200 16.33 8.37 4.59
N TYR A 201 16.61 8.16 5.88
CA TYR A 201 17.34 6.99 6.39
C TYR A 201 16.44 5.75 6.57
N MET A 202 15.13 5.92 6.46
CA MET A 202 14.13 4.89 6.72
C MET A 202 13.43 4.42 5.44
N THR A 203 12.90 3.21 5.52
CA THR A 203 12.10 2.63 4.45
C THR A 203 10.72 3.28 4.35
N PRO A 204 10.21 3.56 3.14
CA PRO A 204 8.80 3.93 2.95
C PRO A 204 7.87 2.73 3.07
N GLY A 205 8.41 1.52 3.33
CA GLY A 205 7.66 0.27 3.29
C GLY A 205 7.72 -0.37 1.91
N GLY A 206 6.92 -1.40 1.69
CA GLY A 206 6.91 -2.15 0.44
C GLY A 206 5.83 -3.22 0.38
N SER A 207 5.55 -3.77 -0.80
CA SER A 207 6.25 -3.52 -2.06
C SER A 207 5.75 -2.29 -2.85
N SER A 208 4.68 -1.61 -2.41
CA SER A 208 4.25 -0.33 -3.01
C SER A 208 4.90 0.89 -2.35
N GLY A 209 6.18 0.83 -1.99
CA GLY A 209 6.85 1.94 -1.31
C GLY A 209 7.12 3.14 -2.21
N GLY A 210 7.23 2.96 -3.54
CA GLY A 210 7.23 4.06 -4.49
C GLY A 210 5.94 4.90 -4.42
N GLU A 211 4.77 4.24 -4.45
CA GLU A 211 3.48 4.92 -4.20
C GLU A 211 3.47 5.60 -2.83
N GLY A 212 3.92 4.90 -1.78
CA GLY A 212 3.99 5.44 -0.42
C GLY A 212 4.78 6.75 -0.34
N ALA A 213 5.99 6.78 -0.88
CA ALA A 213 6.85 7.96 -0.87
C ALA A 213 6.29 9.10 -1.75
N LEU A 214 5.78 8.78 -2.95
CA LEU A 214 5.20 9.74 -3.87
C LEU A 214 3.97 10.45 -3.28
N LEU A 215 3.05 9.67 -2.71
CA LEU A 215 1.80 10.18 -2.14
C LEU A 215 2.04 10.95 -0.84
N ALA A 216 3.00 10.55 0.01
CA ALA A 216 3.34 11.35 1.20
C ALA A 216 3.84 12.75 0.83
N LEU A 217 4.58 12.90 -0.26
CA LEU A 217 4.99 14.19 -0.82
C LEU A 217 3.92 14.86 -1.69
N LYS A 218 2.69 14.30 -1.72
CA LYS A 218 1.55 14.79 -2.51
C LYS A 218 1.87 14.93 -4.01
N GLY A 219 2.81 14.12 -4.50
CA GLY A 219 3.20 14.07 -5.92
C GLY A 219 2.18 13.36 -6.80
N SER A 220 1.17 12.74 -6.19
CA SER A 220 -0.01 12.18 -6.84
C SER A 220 -1.22 12.37 -5.91
N PRO A 221 -2.43 12.62 -6.42
CA PRO A 221 -3.64 12.70 -5.58
C PRO A 221 -4.18 11.30 -5.22
N LEU A 222 -3.81 10.28 -6.00
CA LEU A 222 -4.29 8.90 -5.87
C LEU A 222 -3.30 7.96 -6.58
N GLY A 223 -2.90 6.91 -5.88
CA GLY A 223 -2.05 5.85 -6.41
C GLY A 223 -2.74 4.49 -6.38
N ILE A 224 -2.27 3.56 -7.22
CA ILE A 224 -2.72 2.18 -7.20
C ILE A 224 -1.53 1.29 -6.87
N GLY A 225 -1.64 0.57 -5.75
CA GLY A 225 -0.69 -0.44 -5.32
C GLY A 225 -1.28 -1.86 -5.38
N THR A 226 -0.51 -2.83 -4.90
CA THR A 226 -0.94 -4.23 -4.79
C THR A 226 -0.53 -4.81 -3.45
N ASP A 227 -1.26 -5.82 -2.96
CA ASP A 227 -1.15 -6.37 -1.62
C ASP A 227 -1.43 -7.88 -1.62
N ILE A 228 -0.38 -8.67 -1.43
CA ILE A 228 -0.48 -10.12 -1.17
C ILE A 228 -0.14 -10.46 0.30
N GLY A 229 0.60 -9.59 0.97
CA GLY A 229 1.07 -9.77 2.35
C GLY A 229 1.16 -8.48 3.18
N GLY A 230 0.59 -7.36 2.71
CA GLY A 230 0.69 -6.05 3.36
C GLY A 230 1.09 -4.90 2.45
N SER A 231 1.34 -5.16 1.17
CA SER A 231 2.10 -4.27 0.31
C SER A 231 1.47 -2.93 -0.08
N VAL A 232 0.18 -2.69 0.19
CA VAL A 232 -0.38 -1.31 0.21
C VAL A 232 -0.49 -0.75 1.64
N ARG A 233 -0.69 -1.63 2.63
CA ARG A 233 -0.92 -1.26 4.03
C ARG A 233 0.35 -0.86 4.77
N ILE A 234 1.45 -1.60 4.61
CA ILE A 234 2.78 -1.28 5.17
C ILE A 234 3.23 0.11 4.71
N PRO A 235 3.32 0.41 3.39
CA PRO A 235 3.74 1.74 2.97
C PRO A 235 2.74 2.83 3.35
N SER A 236 1.44 2.54 3.38
CA SER A 236 0.47 3.53 3.85
C SER A 236 0.65 3.86 5.34
N ALA A 237 0.94 2.87 6.19
CA ALA A 237 1.20 3.08 7.60
C ALA A 237 2.50 3.88 7.83
N PHE A 238 3.56 3.54 7.10
CA PHE A 238 4.87 4.20 7.19
C PHE A 238 4.91 5.61 6.61
N CYS A 239 4.03 5.91 5.65
CA CYS A 239 3.98 7.20 4.96
C CYS A 239 2.77 8.06 5.37
N GLY A 240 1.96 7.62 6.36
CA GLY A 240 0.83 8.39 6.88
C GLY A 240 -0.31 8.57 5.88
N LEU A 241 -0.65 7.51 5.14
CA LEU A 241 -1.65 7.49 4.08
C LEU A 241 -2.87 6.65 4.45
N TYR A 242 -3.91 6.78 3.62
CA TYR A 242 -5.08 5.93 3.63
C TYR A 242 -4.98 4.92 2.49
N THR A 243 -5.43 3.69 2.72
CA THR A 243 -5.58 2.69 1.66
C THR A 243 -6.70 1.73 1.95
N LEU A 244 -7.16 1.03 0.93
CA LEU A 244 -7.97 -0.19 1.02
C LEU A 244 -7.18 -1.35 0.39
N ARG A 245 -6.96 -2.40 1.18
CA ARG A 245 -6.73 -3.76 0.68
C ARG A 245 -8.11 -4.43 0.56
N PRO A 246 -8.63 -4.64 -0.66
CA PRO A 246 -9.90 -5.33 -0.81
C PRO A 246 -9.75 -6.83 -0.58
N SER A 247 -10.87 -7.53 -0.53
CA SER A 247 -10.91 -9.00 -0.60
C SER A 247 -10.42 -9.47 -1.96
N TYR A 248 -10.07 -10.75 -2.02
CA TYR A 248 -9.66 -11.40 -3.25
C TYR A 248 -10.66 -11.14 -4.38
N GLU A 249 -10.09 -10.94 -5.57
CA GLU A 249 -10.79 -10.70 -6.82
C GLU A 249 -11.76 -9.50 -6.85
N ARG A 250 -11.94 -8.72 -5.78
CA ARG A 250 -12.97 -7.67 -5.76
C ARG A 250 -12.70 -6.54 -6.75
N LEU A 251 -11.43 -6.26 -7.04
CA LEU A 251 -11.02 -5.30 -8.07
C LEU A 251 -10.27 -6.04 -9.19
N PRO A 252 -10.41 -5.61 -10.46
CA PRO A 252 -9.87 -6.33 -11.62
C PRO A 252 -8.35 -6.26 -11.67
N TYR A 253 -7.69 -7.40 -11.82
CA TYR A 253 -6.24 -7.56 -11.79
C TYR A 253 -5.65 -8.07 -13.10
N ALA A 254 -6.50 -8.56 -14.02
CA ALA A 254 -6.07 -9.15 -15.28
C ALA A 254 -5.11 -8.25 -16.09
N ASN A 255 -4.14 -8.91 -16.73
CA ASN A 255 -3.04 -8.31 -17.50
C ASN A 255 -2.09 -7.41 -16.68
N ALA A 256 -2.16 -7.37 -15.35
CA ALA A 256 -1.03 -6.94 -14.53
C ALA A 256 -0.05 -8.12 -14.40
N VAL A 257 1.25 -7.83 -14.44
CA VAL A 257 2.30 -8.86 -14.22
C VAL A 257 2.46 -9.13 -12.73
N ASN A 258 3.01 -10.26 -12.31
CA ASN A 258 3.35 -10.49 -10.90
C ASN A 258 4.56 -11.42 -10.75
N ALA A 259 5.07 -11.53 -9.53
CA ALA A 259 5.83 -12.71 -9.14
C ALA A 259 4.86 -13.81 -8.66
N GLN A 260 5.30 -15.07 -8.71
CA GLN A 260 4.50 -16.24 -8.33
C GLN A 260 3.17 -16.35 -9.10
N GLU A 261 3.16 -15.99 -10.39
CA GLU A 261 1.95 -16.12 -11.23
C GLU A 261 1.44 -17.57 -11.25
N GLY A 262 0.13 -17.74 -11.05
CA GLY A 262 -0.52 -19.05 -10.95
C GLY A 262 -0.68 -19.58 -9.52
N GLN A 263 -0.11 -18.91 -8.51
CA GLN A 263 -0.49 -19.17 -7.12
C GLN A 263 -1.88 -18.57 -6.85
N GLU A 264 -2.82 -19.41 -6.40
CA GLU A 264 -4.19 -19.02 -6.04
C GLU A 264 -4.51 -19.23 -4.54
N SER A 265 -3.50 -19.68 -3.78
CA SER A 265 -3.61 -20.01 -2.37
C SER A 265 -3.84 -18.78 -1.50
N ILE A 266 -3.18 -17.66 -1.80
CA ILE A 266 -3.32 -16.34 -1.16
C ILE A 266 -3.19 -15.32 -2.30
N SER A 267 -4.33 -14.88 -2.84
CA SER A 267 -4.35 -13.99 -4.01
C SER A 267 -3.78 -12.60 -3.70
N SER A 268 -2.94 -12.09 -4.61
CA SER A 268 -2.61 -10.67 -4.65
C SER A 268 -3.86 -9.87 -5.04
N VAL A 269 -4.04 -8.70 -4.44
CA VAL A 269 -5.12 -7.78 -4.79
C VAL A 269 -4.55 -6.41 -5.11
N LEU A 270 -5.25 -5.61 -5.92
CA LEU A 270 -4.91 -4.20 -6.09
C LEU A 270 -5.71 -3.33 -5.12
N GLY A 271 -5.12 -2.22 -4.68
CA GLY A 271 -5.73 -1.32 -3.72
C GLY A 271 -5.37 0.15 -3.96
N PRO A 272 -6.32 1.10 -3.82
CA PRO A 272 -6.02 2.52 -3.88
C PRO A 272 -5.23 2.97 -2.65
N MET A 273 -4.30 3.91 -2.84
CA MET A 273 -3.55 4.60 -1.80
C MET A 273 -3.70 6.12 -2.01
N ALA A 274 -3.91 6.89 -0.94
CA ALA A 274 -4.09 8.35 -1.05
C ALA A 274 -3.88 9.09 0.27
N ASN A 275 -3.80 10.41 0.22
CA ASN A 275 -3.78 11.29 1.40
C ASN A 275 -5.17 11.50 2.04
N SER A 276 -6.24 10.96 1.45
CA SER A 276 -7.58 11.06 2.01
C SER A 276 -8.42 9.81 1.76
N LEU A 277 -9.28 9.48 2.73
CA LEU A 277 -10.24 8.39 2.62
C LEU A 277 -11.30 8.67 1.53
N SER A 278 -11.55 9.95 1.24
CA SER A 278 -12.40 10.42 0.14
C SER A 278 -11.93 9.88 -1.21
N ALA A 279 -10.61 9.81 -1.42
CA ALA A 279 -9.99 9.33 -2.65
C ALA A 279 -10.09 7.81 -2.78
N VAL A 280 -9.79 7.08 -1.69
CA VAL A 280 -9.97 5.63 -1.59
C VAL A 280 -11.41 5.25 -1.96
N ARG A 281 -12.41 5.91 -1.35
CA ARG A 281 -13.82 5.65 -1.65
C ARG A 281 -14.19 5.94 -3.11
N ARG A 282 -13.75 7.07 -3.65
CA ARG A 282 -14.09 7.51 -5.02
C ARG A 282 -13.52 6.58 -6.05
N PHE A 283 -12.27 6.17 -5.88
CA PHE A 283 -11.66 5.17 -6.73
C PHE A 283 -12.43 3.84 -6.68
N THR A 284 -12.62 3.28 -5.49
CA THR A 284 -13.25 1.96 -5.34
C THR A 284 -14.66 1.96 -5.94
N LYS A 285 -15.46 3.00 -5.66
CA LYS A 285 -16.80 3.15 -6.25
C LYS A 285 -16.74 3.28 -7.76
N ALA A 286 -15.89 4.16 -8.29
CA ALA A 286 -15.80 4.41 -9.73
C ALA A 286 -15.40 3.16 -10.52
N VAL A 287 -14.46 2.36 -9.99
CA VAL A 287 -14.05 1.10 -10.60
C VAL A 287 -15.18 0.07 -10.56
N LEU A 288 -15.81 -0.14 -9.40
CA LEU A 288 -16.91 -1.12 -9.27
C LEU A 288 -18.14 -0.77 -10.11
N ASP A 289 -18.40 0.52 -10.33
CA ASP A 289 -19.51 1.02 -11.15
C ASP A 289 -19.17 1.21 -12.63
N ALA A 290 -17.92 0.94 -13.03
CA ALA A 290 -17.45 1.16 -14.39
C ALA A 290 -18.33 0.47 -15.45
N LYS A 291 -18.30 1.03 -16.67
CA LYS A 291 -19.04 0.50 -17.83
C LYS A 291 -18.12 0.44 -19.05
N PRO A 292 -18.01 -0.72 -19.74
CA PRO A 292 -18.38 -2.07 -19.31
C PRO A 292 -17.97 -2.44 -17.88
N ALA A 293 -18.73 -3.33 -17.25
CA ALA A 293 -18.48 -3.68 -15.85
C ALA A 293 -17.16 -4.45 -15.69
N PRO A 294 -16.50 -4.34 -14.52
CA PRO A 294 -15.20 -5.00 -14.29
C PRO A 294 -15.20 -6.51 -14.55
N TRP A 295 -16.26 -7.21 -14.13
CA TRP A 295 -16.44 -8.66 -14.32
C TRP A 295 -16.76 -9.09 -15.76
N ASP A 296 -16.97 -8.13 -16.67
CA ASP A 296 -17.06 -8.41 -18.10
C ASP A 296 -15.69 -8.22 -18.80
N ARG A 297 -14.65 -7.80 -18.06
CA ARG A 297 -13.26 -7.63 -18.52
C ARG A 297 -12.27 -8.58 -17.84
N ASP A 298 -12.53 -8.91 -16.58
CA ASP A 298 -11.72 -9.82 -15.78
C ASP A 298 -12.61 -10.96 -15.24
N PRO A 299 -12.36 -12.22 -15.62
CA PRO A 299 -13.22 -13.35 -15.26
C PRO A 299 -13.15 -13.72 -13.77
N LEU A 300 -12.14 -13.25 -13.04
CA LEU A 300 -12.00 -13.51 -11.61
C LEU A 300 -12.91 -12.60 -10.79
N VAL A 301 -13.24 -11.41 -11.30
CA VAL A 301 -14.00 -10.41 -10.55
C VAL A 301 -15.44 -10.87 -10.32
N PRO A 302 -15.93 -10.91 -9.07
CA PRO A 302 -17.30 -11.27 -8.80
C PRO A 302 -18.26 -10.18 -9.33
N ARG A 303 -19.47 -10.61 -9.70
CA ARG A 303 -20.55 -9.73 -10.16
C ARG A 303 -21.18 -8.94 -8.99
N LYS A 304 -20.37 -8.17 -8.25
CA LYS A 304 -20.76 -7.35 -7.10
C LYS A 304 -20.53 -5.86 -7.39
N PRO A 305 -21.58 -5.11 -7.80
CA PRO A 305 -21.47 -3.65 -7.94
C PRO A 305 -21.28 -2.96 -6.58
N TRP A 306 -21.00 -1.66 -6.59
CA TRP A 306 -20.96 -0.87 -5.36
C TRP A 306 -22.30 -0.95 -4.60
N SER A 307 -22.25 -1.32 -3.33
CA SER A 307 -23.42 -1.42 -2.47
C SER A 307 -23.62 -0.16 -1.63
N HIS A 308 -24.64 0.64 -1.99
CA HIS A 308 -25.05 1.80 -1.18
C HIS A 308 -25.53 1.40 0.21
N ARG A 309 -26.15 0.23 0.34
CA ARG A 309 -26.63 -0.33 1.61
C ARG A 309 -25.49 -0.70 2.56
N GLU A 310 -24.43 -1.32 2.05
CA GLU A 310 -23.23 -1.63 2.83
C GLU A 310 -22.48 -0.37 3.24
N TYR A 311 -22.31 0.59 2.32
CA TYR A 311 -21.69 1.88 2.63
C TYR A 311 -22.51 2.71 3.63
N ALA A 312 -23.84 2.57 3.63
CA ALA A 312 -24.73 3.17 4.63
C ALA A 312 -24.69 2.44 5.99
N LEU A 313 -23.87 1.39 6.12
CA LEU A 313 -23.66 0.63 7.35
C LEU A 313 -24.95 0.00 7.89
N GLU A 314 -25.90 -0.39 7.02
CA GLU A 314 -27.19 -0.93 7.47
C GLU A 314 -27.05 -2.19 8.33
N GLU A 315 -26.09 -3.07 8.03
CA GLU A 315 -25.79 -4.27 8.83
C GLU A 315 -24.94 -3.96 10.07
N HIS A 316 -24.45 -2.73 10.20
CA HIS A 316 -23.61 -2.22 11.28
C HIS A 316 -24.34 -1.11 12.08
N GLY A 317 -25.67 -1.19 12.17
CA GLY A 317 -26.48 -0.25 12.97
C GLY A 317 -26.52 1.18 12.40
N GLY A 318 -26.35 1.35 11.10
CA GLY A 318 -26.34 2.65 10.42
C GLY A 318 -25.17 3.54 10.84
N GLY A 319 -24.07 2.94 11.34
CA GLY A 319 -22.92 3.67 11.84
C GLY A 319 -23.10 4.30 13.22
N VAL A 320 -24.14 3.92 13.97
CA VAL A 320 -24.43 4.42 15.31
C VAL A 320 -24.38 3.28 16.32
N GLY A 321 -23.76 3.51 17.48
CA GLY A 321 -23.71 2.50 18.56
C GLY A 321 -23.01 1.19 18.15
N MET A 322 -22.08 1.25 17.19
CA MET A 322 -21.23 0.13 16.78
C MET A 322 -20.34 -0.37 17.93
N CYS A 323 -19.85 -1.61 17.78
CA CYS A 323 -18.87 -2.22 18.66
C CYS A 323 -17.59 -2.57 17.89
N PHE A 324 -16.51 -1.85 18.17
CA PHE A 324 -15.19 -2.13 17.62
C PHE A 324 -14.39 -3.04 18.56
N ALA A 325 -13.55 -3.89 18.00
CA ALA A 325 -12.61 -4.69 18.77
C ALA A 325 -11.20 -4.12 18.58
N ILE A 326 -10.41 -3.99 19.65
CA ILE A 326 -8.99 -3.63 19.55
C ILE A 326 -8.13 -4.86 19.80
N MET A 327 -7.29 -5.21 18.83
CA MET A 327 -6.24 -6.20 18.98
C MET A 327 -4.94 -5.47 19.36
N TRP A 328 -4.62 -5.46 20.65
CA TRP A 328 -3.47 -4.74 21.21
C TRP A 328 -2.12 -5.29 20.73
N ASP A 329 -2.05 -6.59 20.52
CA ASP A 329 -0.97 -7.23 19.77
C ASP A 329 -1.49 -8.49 19.07
N ASN A 330 -0.71 -9.02 18.12
CA ASN A 330 -1.08 -10.21 17.36
C ASN A 330 -0.74 -11.53 18.08
N GLY A 331 -0.28 -11.50 19.35
CA GLY A 331 0.18 -12.68 20.09
C GLY A 331 1.50 -13.27 19.62
N VAL A 332 2.20 -12.64 18.68
CA VAL A 332 3.49 -13.10 18.10
C VAL A 332 4.59 -12.06 18.32
N VAL A 333 4.33 -10.80 17.97
CA VAL A 333 5.25 -9.66 18.11
C VAL A 333 4.50 -8.49 18.75
N LYS A 334 5.02 -7.95 19.84
CA LYS A 334 4.45 -6.78 20.53
C LYS A 334 4.77 -5.50 19.74
N PRO A 335 3.80 -4.59 19.54
CA PRO A 335 4.05 -3.36 18.79
C PRO A 335 4.79 -2.31 19.62
N HIS A 336 5.47 -1.37 18.94
CA HIS A 336 6.17 -0.24 19.56
C HIS A 336 5.23 0.68 20.36
N PRO A 337 5.74 1.40 21.39
CA PRO A 337 4.94 2.27 22.25
C PRO A 337 4.04 3.29 21.53
N PRO A 338 4.47 3.97 20.44
CA PRO A 338 3.59 4.88 19.69
C PRO A 338 2.33 4.20 19.14
N LEU A 339 2.43 2.95 18.69
CA LEU A 339 1.27 2.19 18.19
C LEU A 339 0.31 1.86 19.34
N GLY A 340 0.85 1.51 20.51
CA GLY A 340 0.07 1.33 21.74
C GLY A 340 -0.70 2.60 22.14
N ARG A 341 -0.06 3.78 22.04
CA ARG A 341 -0.71 5.06 22.28
C ARG A 341 -1.77 5.38 21.23
N ALA A 342 -1.52 5.12 19.95
CA ALA A 342 -2.52 5.29 18.89
C ALA A 342 -3.78 4.46 19.14
N MET A 343 -3.64 3.19 19.53
CA MET A 343 -4.79 2.32 19.84
C MET A 343 -5.59 2.84 21.04
N ARG A 344 -4.93 3.35 22.08
CA ARG A 344 -5.60 4.00 23.23
C ARG A 344 -6.40 5.23 22.81
N ILE A 345 -5.81 6.10 21.99
CA ILE A 345 -6.50 7.28 21.44
C ILE A 345 -7.74 6.86 20.63
N VAL A 346 -7.61 5.86 19.77
CA VAL A 346 -8.76 5.36 18.98
C VAL A 346 -9.85 4.80 19.88
N LYS A 347 -9.49 4.02 20.91
CA LYS A 347 -10.43 3.52 21.91
C LYS A 347 -11.23 4.64 22.55
N GLU A 348 -10.52 5.60 23.15
CA GLU A 348 -11.11 6.72 23.89
C GLU A 348 -11.96 7.60 22.97
N ALA A 349 -11.51 7.84 21.73
CA ALA A 349 -12.25 8.61 20.74
C ALA A 349 -13.57 7.93 20.33
N LEU A 350 -13.56 6.61 20.13
CA LEU A 350 -14.75 5.83 19.79
C LEU A 350 -15.75 5.78 20.95
N GLU A 351 -15.26 5.54 22.17
CA GLU A 351 -16.10 5.57 23.39
C GLU A 351 -16.73 6.96 23.59
N ALA A 352 -15.94 8.04 23.40
CA ALA A 352 -16.44 9.41 23.48
C ALA A 352 -17.46 9.76 22.36
N ALA A 353 -17.42 9.04 21.23
CA ALA A 353 -18.40 9.17 20.15
C ALA A 353 -19.65 8.29 20.34
N GLY A 354 -19.74 7.55 21.45
CA GLY A 354 -20.89 6.71 21.77
C GLY A 354 -20.85 5.30 21.17
N HIS A 355 -19.67 4.87 20.71
CA HIS A 355 -19.44 3.48 20.30
C HIS A 355 -18.93 2.66 21.49
N ARG A 356 -19.05 1.33 21.36
CA ARG A 356 -18.43 0.40 22.30
C ARG A 356 -17.09 -0.06 21.76
N VAL A 357 -16.13 -0.24 22.65
CA VAL A 357 -14.85 -0.89 22.32
C VAL A 357 -14.63 -2.08 23.25
N ILE A 358 -14.25 -3.21 22.69
CA ILE A 358 -13.86 -4.42 23.44
C ILE A 358 -12.47 -4.87 23.03
N ASP A 359 -11.85 -5.72 23.85
CA ASP A 359 -10.59 -6.35 23.47
C ASP A 359 -10.85 -7.51 22.49
N TRP A 360 -9.98 -7.61 21.49
CA TRP A 360 -9.89 -8.74 20.58
C TRP A 360 -8.79 -9.67 21.04
N GLU A 361 -9.12 -10.93 21.33
CA GLU A 361 -8.14 -11.92 21.72
C GLU A 361 -7.52 -12.60 20.48
N PRO A 362 -6.17 -12.65 20.35
CA PRO A 362 -5.52 -13.39 19.28
C PRO A 362 -6.00 -14.85 19.19
N HIS A 363 -6.43 -15.27 18.00
CA HIS A 363 -7.05 -16.59 17.81
C HIS A 363 -6.31 -17.43 16.79
N ARG A 364 -5.55 -18.42 17.27
CA ARG A 364 -4.77 -19.38 16.45
C ARG A 364 -3.81 -18.71 15.46
N HIS A 365 -3.29 -17.55 15.84
CA HIS A 365 -2.43 -16.72 15.00
C HIS A 365 -1.13 -17.41 14.58
N MET A 366 -0.46 -18.15 15.46
CA MET A 366 0.73 -18.91 15.08
C MET A 366 0.45 -19.97 14.00
N GLU A 367 -0.70 -20.63 14.04
CA GLU A 367 -1.07 -21.59 12.98
C GLU A 367 -1.37 -20.90 11.66
N LEU A 368 -2.01 -19.72 11.69
CA LEU A 368 -2.21 -18.87 10.52
C LEU A 368 -0.87 -18.42 9.94
N TYR A 369 0.03 -17.89 10.78
CA TYR A 369 1.39 -17.50 10.41
C TYR A 369 2.08 -18.64 9.65
N ILE A 370 2.25 -19.79 10.31
CA ILE A 370 2.96 -20.96 9.73
C ILE A 370 2.29 -21.42 8.43
N THR A 371 0.96 -21.45 8.38
CA THR A 371 0.24 -21.86 7.16
C THR A 371 0.49 -20.88 6.01
N GLY A 372 0.46 -19.58 6.28
CA GLY A 372 0.71 -18.53 5.30
C GLY A 372 2.13 -18.59 4.75
N GLU A 373 3.14 -18.63 5.63
CA GLU A 373 4.54 -18.70 5.23
C GLU A 373 4.85 -19.94 4.39
N ARG A 374 4.31 -21.10 4.76
CA ARG A 374 4.48 -22.34 3.95
C ARG A 374 3.82 -22.24 2.58
N ILE A 375 2.73 -21.48 2.45
CA ILE A 375 2.09 -21.22 1.16
C ILE A 375 2.96 -20.30 0.31
N PHE A 376 3.47 -19.20 0.87
CA PHE A 376 4.35 -18.28 0.15
C PHE A 376 5.65 -18.93 -0.29
N ALA A 377 6.16 -19.87 0.51
CA ALA A 377 7.40 -20.61 0.24
C ALA A 377 7.21 -21.87 -0.64
N ALA A 378 5.99 -22.16 -1.11
CA ALA A 378 5.63 -23.47 -1.66
C ALA A 378 6.38 -23.86 -2.95
N ASP A 379 6.86 -22.89 -3.72
CA ASP A 379 7.66 -23.11 -4.93
C ASP A 379 9.16 -23.22 -4.62
N GLY A 380 9.57 -23.12 -3.35
CA GLY A 380 10.97 -23.05 -2.94
C GLY A 380 11.70 -21.78 -3.38
N GLY A 381 11.00 -20.69 -3.72
CA GLY A 381 11.61 -19.49 -4.31
C GLY A 381 12.22 -19.76 -5.69
N HIS A 382 11.64 -20.70 -6.44
CA HIS A 382 12.11 -21.08 -7.77
C HIS A 382 11.77 -20.00 -8.79
N ASP A 383 10.57 -19.42 -8.71
CA ASP A 383 10.09 -18.34 -9.59
C ASP A 383 11.11 -17.18 -9.65
N TYR A 384 11.50 -16.66 -8.48
CA TYR A 384 12.45 -15.56 -8.37
C TYR A 384 13.83 -15.91 -8.93
N ARG A 385 14.34 -17.12 -8.61
CA ARG A 385 15.67 -17.55 -9.04
C ARG A 385 15.74 -17.78 -10.55
N VAL A 386 14.68 -18.33 -11.14
CA VAL A 386 14.59 -18.52 -12.59
C VAL A 386 14.57 -17.17 -13.30
N GLU A 387 13.82 -16.20 -12.78
CA GLU A 387 13.75 -14.89 -13.41
C GLU A 387 15.09 -14.14 -13.34
N CYS A 388 15.70 -14.07 -12.15
CA CYS A 388 17.01 -13.44 -11.96
C CYS A 388 18.11 -14.10 -12.80
N ALA A 389 18.06 -15.43 -12.98
CA ALA A 389 19.03 -16.16 -13.79
C ALA A 389 19.02 -15.79 -15.29
N LYS A 390 17.92 -15.23 -15.82
CA LYS A 390 17.85 -14.80 -17.22
C LYS A 390 18.76 -13.61 -17.53
N SER A 391 18.92 -12.69 -16.57
CA SER A 391 19.85 -11.55 -16.67
C SER A 391 21.20 -11.84 -16.01
N GLY A 392 21.23 -12.77 -15.04
CA GLY A 392 22.38 -13.00 -14.18
C GLY A 392 22.46 -12.04 -12.99
N GLU A 393 21.41 -11.26 -12.73
CA GLU A 393 21.34 -10.42 -11.53
C GLU A 393 21.26 -11.29 -10.27
N PRO A 394 21.90 -10.89 -9.16
CA PRO A 394 21.71 -11.57 -7.89
C PRO A 394 20.29 -11.34 -7.35
N LEU A 395 19.78 -12.33 -6.63
CA LEU A 395 18.56 -12.19 -5.84
C LEU A 395 18.89 -11.38 -4.57
N ILE A 396 18.13 -10.32 -4.34
CA ILE A 396 18.22 -9.50 -3.13
C ILE A 396 17.73 -10.30 -1.94
N THR A 397 18.60 -10.46 -0.96
CA THR A 397 18.33 -11.19 0.29
C THR A 397 18.30 -10.29 1.51
N THR A 398 18.81 -9.07 1.41
CA THR A 398 18.67 -8.02 2.42
C THR A 398 18.33 -6.69 1.77
N CYS A 399 17.52 -5.84 2.43
CA CYS A 399 17.28 -4.47 1.94
C CYS A 399 18.32 -3.45 2.45
N LEU A 400 19.46 -3.92 2.98
CA LEU A 400 20.46 -3.09 3.63
C LEU A 400 21.22 -2.19 2.62
N PRO A 401 21.63 -0.97 3.03
CA PRO A 401 22.21 0.03 2.12
C PRO A 401 23.40 -0.39 1.25
N ASN A 402 24.23 -1.33 1.72
CA ASN A 402 25.52 -1.69 1.12
C ASN A 402 25.77 -3.21 1.05
N GLU A 403 24.71 -4.02 1.08
CA GLU A 403 24.81 -5.48 1.26
C GLU A 403 24.21 -6.27 0.07
N ASP A 404 24.71 -7.50 -0.09
CA ASP A 404 24.29 -8.68 -0.90
C ASP A 404 25.39 -9.19 -1.87
N ALA A 405 25.98 -10.40 -1.76
CA ALA A 405 25.67 -11.63 -1.01
C ALA A 405 26.29 -11.73 0.40
N HIS A 406 25.57 -12.35 1.33
CA HIS A 406 26.01 -12.62 2.71
C HIS A 406 25.74 -14.07 3.14
N ASP A 407 26.70 -14.68 3.85
CA ASP A 407 26.64 -16.01 4.46
C ASP A 407 26.25 -15.96 5.96
N TYR A 408 25.30 -15.07 6.36
CA TYR A 408 24.71 -14.85 7.72
C TYR A 408 25.54 -14.02 8.75
N PRO A 409 24.95 -13.46 9.86
CA PRO A 409 23.54 -13.39 10.28
C PRO A 409 23.01 -11.96 10.57
N LEU A 410 21.99 -11.52 9.84
CA LEU A 410 20.85 -10.87 10.51
C LEU A 410 20.11 -11.97 11.30
N ASP A 411 19.40 -11.61 12.38
CA ASP A 411 18.56 -12.61 13.05
C ASP A 411 17.66 -13.30 12.00
N LYS A 412 17.68 -14.63 12.02
CA LYS A 412 16.95 -15.43 11.03
C LYS A 412 15.47 -15.07 11.15
N PRO A 413 14.80 -14.55 10.11
CA PRO A 413 13.40 -14.11 10.23
C PRO A 413 12.55 -15.22 10.84
N LEU A 414 11.61 -14.87 11.73
CA LEU A 414 10.77 -15.86 12.44
C LEU A 414 10.14 -16.89 11.50
N ALA A 415 9.70 -16.44 10.33
CA ALA A 415 9.22 -17.32 9.27
C ALA A 415 10.18 -18.48 8.99
N LYS A 416 11.45 -18.20 8.71
CA LYS A 416 12.43 -19.26 8.42
C LYS A 416 12.76 -20.14 9.63
N VAL A 417 12.64 -19.62 10.85
CA VAL A 417 12.79 -20.45 12.08
C VAL A 417 11.64 -21.43 12.21
N LEU A 418 10.41 -20.99 11.90
CA LEU A 418 9.20 -21.81 12.02
C LEU A 418 9.00 -22.80 10.88
N VAL A 419 9.30 -22.39 9.64
CA VAL A 419 8.98 -23.19 8.44
C VAL A 419 10.20 -23.81 7.75
N GLY A 420 11.42 -23.47 8.18
CA GLY A 420 12.65 -23.91 7.54
C GLY A 420 13.02 -23.09 6.31
N GLU A 421 13.94 -23.61 5.49
CA GLU A 421 14.21 -23.02 4.18
C GLU A 421 13.07 -23.34 3.20
N PRO A 422 12.79 -22.47 2.22
CA PRO A 422 11.80 -22.75 1.19
C PRO A 422 12.12 -24.06 0.43
N GLU A 423 11.14 -24.96 0.36
CA GLU A 423 11.24 -26.22 -0.36
C GLU A 423 10.08 -26.36 -1.37
N HIS A 424 10.33 -27.09 -2.46
CA HIS A 424 9.27 -27.43 -3.41
C HIS A 424 8.26 -28.35 -2.75
N LEU A 425 7.02 -27.87 -2.62
CA LEU A 425 5.92 -28.70 -2.15
C LEU A 425 5.32 -29.48 -3.32
N SER A 426 4.92 -30.73 -3.05
CA SER A 426 4.06 -31.46 -3.99
C SER A 426 2.69 -30.79 -4.05
N ALA A 427 1.95 -30.99 -5.15
CA ALA A 427 0.58 -30.53 -5.26
C ALA A 427 -0.30 -31.02 -4.08
N TYR A 428 -0.08 -32.25 -3.63
CA TYR A 428 -0.79 -32.82 -2.49
C TYR A 428 -0.50 -32.08 -1.18
N ASP A 429 0.76 -31.74 -0.91
CA ASP A 429 1.18 -31.03 0.30
C ASP A 429 0.62 -29.60 0.31
N LEU A 430 0.68 -28.91 -0.84
CA LEU A 430 0.06 -27.60 -1.00
C LEU A 430 -1.46 -27.67 -0.77
N TRP A 431 -2.14 -28.72 -1.24
CA TRP A 431 -3.57 -28.91 -0.96
C TRP A 431 -3.87 -29.14 0.53
N GLN A 432 -2.95 -29.74 1.28
CA GLN A 432 -3.11 -29.83 2.74
C GLN A 432 -3.02 -28.46 3.40
N LEU A 433 -2.15 -27.58 2.92
CA LEU A 433 -2.11 -26.19 3.36
C LEU A 433 -3.40 -25.44 2.98
N HIS A 434 -3.96 -25.65 1.79
CA HIS A 434 -5.26 -25.08 1.41
C HIS A 434 -6.40 -25.55 2.33
N LYS A 435 -6.38 -26.82 2.73
CA LYS A 435 -7.36 -27.37 3.69
C LYS A 435 -7.17 -26.72 5.06
N GLN A 436 -5.94 -26.61 5.54
CA GLN A 436 -5.61 -25.98 6.82
C GLN A 436 -6.03 -24.50 6.84
N LYS A 437 -5.70 -23.74 5.80
CA LYS A 437 -6.13 -22.34 5.63
C LYS A 437 -7.66 -22.22 5.76
N ARG A 438 -8.42 -23.08 5.09
CA ARG A 438 -9.90 -23.07 5.17
C ARG A 438 -10.42 -23.36 6.58
N ILE A 439 -9.82 -24.33 7.28
CA ILE A 439 -10.16 -24.64 8.67
C ILE A 439 -9.90 -23.43 9.59
N LEU A 440 -8.74 -22.79 9.44
CA LEU A 440 -8.36 -21.62 10.23
C LEU A 440 -9.28 -20.43 9.94
N ARG A 441 -9.59 -20.15 8.67
CA ARG A 441 -10.57 -19.11 8.28
C ARG A 441 -11.93 -19.32 8.93
N LYS A 442 -12.46 -20.55 8.88
CA LYS A 442 -13.74 -20.88 9.53
C LYS A 442 -13.68 -20.70 11.05
N SER A 443 -12.59 -21.16 11.68
CA SER A 443 -12.39 -21.03 13.12
C SER A 443 -12.29 -19.56 13.55
N TYR A 444 -11.65 -18.70 12.75
CA TYR A 444 -11.57 -17.27 12.98
C TYR A 444 -12.93 -16.58 12.85
N LEU A 445 -13.71 -16.95 11.83
CA LEU A 445 -15.08 -16.47 11.69
C LEU A 445 -15.96 -16.89 12.88
N ASP A 446 -15.83 -18.11 13.38
CA ASP A 446 -16.57 -18.54 14.58
C ASP A 446 -16.20 -17.74 15.82
N HIS A 447 -14.90 -17.45 15.98
CA HIS A 447 -14.41 -16.56 17.04
C HIS A 447 -14.99 -15.14 16.91
N TRP A 448 -15.02 -14.58 15.68
CA TRP A 448 -15.69 -13.32 15.39
C TRP A 448 -17.17 -13.37 15.78
N GLN A 449 -17.92 -14.37 15.32
CA GLN A 449 -19.35 -14.48 15.59
C GLN A 449 -19.66 -14.61 17.09
N ALA A 450 -18.81 -15.31 17.85
CA ALA A 450 -18.98 -15.49 19.29
C ALA A 450 -18.95 -14.17 20.08
N THR A 451 -18.34 -13.11 19.53
CA THR A 451 -18.30 -11.78 20.16
C THR A 451 -19.68 -11.14 20.36
N VAL A 452 -20.74 -11.62 19.70
CA VAL A 452 -22.12 -11.16 19.90
C VAL A 452 -22.54 -11.18 21.38
N SER A 453 -21.98 -12.12 22.16
CA SER A 453 -22.20 -12.23 23.60
C SER A 453 -21.59 -11.09 24.43
N ARG A 454 -20.63 -10.34 23.86
CA ARG A 454 -19.83 -9.29 24.52
C ARG A 454 -20.13 -7.89 23.99
N THR A 455 -20.67 -7.75 22.78
CA THR A 455 -20.87 -6.44 22.12
C THR A 455 -22.04 -5.65 22.71
N GLY A 456 -23.11 -6.32 23.15
CA GLY A 456 -24.36 -5.65 23.53
C GLY A 456 -25.10 -4.98 22.38
N THR A 457 -24.66 -5.14 21.12
CA THR A 457 -25.31 -4.58 19.92
C THR A 457 -26.35 -5.53 19.32
N GLY A 458 -26.42 -6.77 19.82
CA GLY A 458 -27.17 -7.87 19.20
C GLY A 458 -26.50 -8.43 17.93
N ARG A 459 -25.30 -7.95 17.59
CA ARG A 459 -24.47 -8.39 16.46
C ARG A 459 -23.06 -8.71 16.95
N PRO A 460 -22.26 -9.49 16.22
CA PRO A 460 -20.81 -9.55 16.46
C PRO A 460 -20.15 -8.17 16.39
N VAL A 461 -18.87 -8.09 16.74
CA VAL A 461 -18.08 -6.86 16.52
C VAL A 461 -18.17 -6.42 15.06
N ASP A 462 -18.19 -5.11 14.85
CA ASP A 462 -18.33 -4.51 13.53
C ASP A 462 -16.99 -4.50 12.78
N ALA A 463 -15.89 -4.24 13.48
CA ALA A 463 -14.54 -4.33 12.92
C ALA A 463 -13.46 -4.60 13.98
N ILE A 464 -12.31 -5.09 13.55
CA ILE A 464 -11.08 -5.20 14.35
C ILE A 464 -10.15 -4.05 13.99
N ILE A 465 -9.63 -3.34 14.99
CA ILE A 465 -8.62 -2.30 14.88
C ILE A 465 -7.31 -2.81 15.49
N THR A 466 -6.20 -2.65 14.77
CA THR A 466 -4.88 -3.18 15.15
C THR A 466 -3.75 -2.43 14.43
N PRO A 467 -2.48 -2.53 14.84
CA PRO A 467 -1.37 -2.05 14.03
C PRO A 467 -1.31 -2.75 12.67
N ALA A 468 -0.84 -2.06 11.63
CA ALA A 468 -0.50 -2.68 10.34
C ALA A 468 0.85 -3.43 10.38
N VAL A 469 1.73 -2.99 11.27
CA VAL A 469 3.13 -3.40 11.42
C VAL A 469 3.51 -3.19 12.87
N ALA A 470 4.50 -3.95 13.36
CA ALA A 470 4.90 -3.91 14.77
C ALA A 470 5.76 -2.67 15.12
N CYS A 471 6.33 -2.00 14.13
CA CYS A 471 7.11 -0.76 14.27
C CYS A 471 6.56 0.34 13.36
N LEU A 472 7.04 1.57 13.51
CA LEU A 472 6.84 2.62 12.49
C LEU A 472 7.88 2.45 11.37
N ALA A 473 7.94 3.39 10.42
CA ALA A 473 8.98 3.39 9.41
C ALA A 473 10.35 3.20 10.07
N CYS A 474 11.06 2.15 9.65
CA CYS A 474 12.29 1.70 10.29
C CYS A 474 13.50 1.88 9.37
N PRO A 475 14.73 1.83 9.90
CA PRO A 475 15.93 1.83 9.08
C PRO A 475 15.88 0.75 7.99
N HIS A 476 16.50 1.02 6.84
CA HIS A 476 16.55 0.06 5.74
C HIS A 476 17.15 -1.28 6.16
N GLY A 477 16.55 -2.39 5.70
CA GLY A 477 16.97 -3.75 6.02
C GLY A 477 16.49 -4.28 7.38
N THR A 478 15.67 -3.52 8.12
CA THR A 478 15.20 -3.89 9.47
C THR A 478 13.70 -4.17 9.52
N ASN A 479 12.98 -4.12 8.39
CA ASN A 479 11.56 -4.48 8.36
C ASN A 479 11.38 -5.99 8.20
N SER A 480 11.36 -6.73 9.31
CA SER A 480 11.43 -8.19 9.34
C SER A 480 10.12 -8.91 9.67
N ASP A 481 9.08 -8.21 10.16
CA ASP A 481 7.76 -8.77 10.44
C ASP A 481 6.65 -8.13 9.59
N ALA A 482 5.83 -8.97 8.98
CA ALA A 482 4.62 -8.56 8.25
C ALA A 482 3.34 -9.22 8.80
N PHE A 483 3.41 -9.95 9.91
CA PHE A 483 2.29 -10.83 10.29
C PHE A 483 1.00 -10.09 10.62
N TYR A 484 1.09 -8.88 11.18
CA TYR A 484 -0.08 -8.01 11.37
C TYR A 484 -0.88 -7.81 10.07
N THR A 485 -0.21 -7.75 8.92
CA THR A 485 -0.88 -7.58 7.63
C THR A 485 -1.18 -8.92 6.95
N THR A 486 -0.23 -9.87 6.92
CA THR A 486 -0.43 -11.19 6.30
C THR A 486 -1.57 -11.98 6.95
N LEU A 487 -1.83 -11.78 8.26
CA LEU A 487 -3.02 -12.32 8.95
C LEU A 487 -4.29 -12.08 8.15
N PHE A 488 -4.54 -10.83 7.75
CA PHE A 488 -5.76 -10.48 7.00
C PHE A 488 -5.69 -10.91 5.54
N ASN A 489 -4.50 -11.03 4.93
CA ASN A 489 -4.38 -11.67 3.62
C ASN A 489 -4.83 -13.12 3.68
N ILE A 490 -4.33 -13.91 4.64
CA ILE A 490 -4.67 -15.33 4.80
C ILE A 490 -6.17 -15.49 5.10
N LEU A 491 -6.73 -14.60 5.92
CA LEU A 491 -8.17 -14.60 6.23
C LEU A 491 -9.04 -14.11 5.09
N ASP A 492 -8.45 -13.38 4.14
CA ASP A 492 -9.11 -12.66 3.06
C ASP A 492 -10.15 -11.63 3.57
N TYR A 493 -9.72 -10.80 4.52
CA TYR A 493 -10.53 -9.75 5.11
C TYR A 493 -10.26 -8.39 4.45
N ALA A 494 -11.32 -7.69 4.07
CA ALA A 494 -11.22 -6.32 3.57
C ALA A 494 -10.65 -5.42 4.67
N THR A 495 -9.59 -4.67 4.35
CA THR A 495 -8.80 -3.97 5.37
C THR A 495 -8.39 -2.59 4.87
N THR A 496 -8.61 -1.57 5.68
CA THR A 496 -8.09 -0.21 5.43
C THR A 496 -6.95 0.12 6.38
N VAL A 497 -6.06 1.03 5.97
CA VAL A 497 -5.14 1.73 6.87
C VAL A 497 -5.55 3.20 6.95
N PHE A 498 -5.36 3.80 8.12
CA PHE A 498 -5.60 5.21 8.38
C PHE A 498 -4.56 5.78 9.36
N PRO A 499 -4.07 7.01 9.15
CA PRO A 499 -3.19 7.70 10.08
C PRO A 499 -3.95 8.17 11.33
N VAL A 500 -3.31 8.10 12.50
CA VAL A 500 -3.90 8.51 13.79
C VAL A 500 -3.20 9.74 14.35
N MET A 501 -1.87 9.71 14.39
CA MET A 501 -1.04 10.73 15.04
C MET A 501 0.41 10.66 14.55
N PHE A 502 1.29 11.47 15.14
CA PHE A 502 2.74 11.35 15.00
C PHE A 502 3.38 10.87 16.31
N SER A 503 4.51 10.17 16.19
CA SER A 503 5.32 9.74 17.33
C SER A 503 6.00 10.93 18.01
N ASP A 504 6.07 10.89 19.33
CA ASP A 504 6.67 11.94 20.16
C ASP A 504 7.61 11.32 21.18
N LYS A 505 8.91 11.61 21.05
CA LYS A 505 9.95 11.10 21.95
C LYS A 505 9.72 11.46 23.43
N ASN A 506 8.97 12.52 23.72
CA ASN A 506 8.69 12.96 25.09
C ASN A 506 7.53 12.20 25.74
N VAL A 507 6.72 11.50 24.94
CA VAL A 507 5.52 10.79 25.39
C VAL A 507 5.64 9.28 25.17
N ASP A 508 6.26 8.88 24.07
CA ASP A 508 6.45 7.49 23.67
C ASP A 508 7.79 6.96 24.23
N ALA A 509 7.89 6.85 25.55
CA ALA A 509 9.07 6.24 26.17
C ALA A 509 9.15 4.74 25.80
N LYS A 510 10.37 4.19 25.73
CA LYS A 510 10.58 2.74 25.57
C LYS A 510 9.96 2.02 26.78
N ASP A 511 9.08 1.05 26.50
CA ASP A 511 8.49 0.21 27.54
C ASP A 511 9.60 -0.56 28.29
N PRO A 512 9.40 -0.93 29.57
CA PRO A 512 10.25 -1.93 30.22
C PRO A 512 10.27 -3.24 29.42
N PRO A 513 11.39 -3.99 29.46
CA PRO A 513 11.48 -5.27 28.75
C PRO A 513 10.44 -6.25 29.30
N HIS A 514 9.92 -7.08 28.41
CA HIS A 514 8.97 -8.15 28.72
C HIS A 514 9.59 -9.52 28.44
N GLU A 515 8.89 -10.59 28.85
CA GLU A 515 9.25 -11.95 28.42
C GLU A 515 8.97 -12.07 26.92
N PHE A 516 10.03 -12.03 26.11
CA PHE A 516 9.91 -12.08 24.65
C PHE A 516 9.34 -13.42 24.20
N ARG A 517 8.34 -13.36 23.32
CA ARG A 517 7.64 -14.56 22.83
C ARG A 517 8.50 -15.41 21.89
N ASN A 518 9.44 -14.76 21.22
CA ASN A 518 10.37 -15.32 20.24
C ASN A 518 11.46 -14.26 19.96
N HIS A 519 12.46 -14.59 19.15
CA HIS A 519 13.55 -13.67 18.84
C HIS A 519 13.13 -12.45 18.03
N GLU A 520 12.09 -12.55 17.20
CA GLU A 520 11.57 -11.42 16.40
C GLU A 520 10.92 -10.36 17.30
N ASP A 521 10.19 -10.78 18.33
CA ASP A 521 9.64 -9.91 19.37
C ASP A 521 10.74 -9.15 20.12
N GLU A 522 11.87 -9.81 20.40
CA GLU A 522 13.06 -9.20 21.00
C GLU A 522 13.73 -8.19 20.05
N VAL A 523 13.92 -8.55 18.78
CA VAL A 523 14.51 -7.67 17.75
C VAL A 523 13.68 -6.40 17.60
N ILE A 524 12.36 -6.54 17.43
CA ILE A 524 11.46 -5.41 17.28
C ILE A 524 11.45 -4.55 18.54
N TYR A 525 11.40 -5.14 19.74
CA TYR A 525 11.51 -4.37 20.98
C TYR A 525 12.82 -3.56 21.05
N ASN A 526 13.94 -4.20 20.73
CA ASN A 526 15.27 -3.57 20.80
C ASN A 526 15.45 -2.47 19.75
N LEU A 527 14.80 -2.58 18.59
CA LEU A 527 14.82 -1.58 17.53
C LEU A 527 14.27 -0.21 17.97
N TYR A 528 13.37 -0.16 18.96
CA TYR A 528 12.71 1.09 19.33
C TYR A 528 13.64 2.03 20.13
N GLU A 529 13.94 3.18 19.54
CA GLU A 529 14.63 4.30 20.19
C GLU A 529 13.81 5.58 19.98
N PRO A 530 13.27 6.24 21.02
CA PRO A 530 12.33 7.36 20.89
C PRO A 530 12.83 8.48 19.97
N GLU A 531 14.12 8.82 20.04
CA GLU A 531 14.76 9.84 19.21
C GLU A 531 14.79 9.48 17.73
N LEU A 532 15.05 8.21 17.40
CA LEU A 532 15.13 7.74 16.03
C LEU A 532 13.76 7.78 15.35
N PHE A 533 12.71 7.44 16.10
CA PHE A 533 11.37 7.29 15.59
C PHE A 533 10.52 8.57 15.70
N HIS A 534 11.03 9.64 16.30
CA HIS A 534 10.28 10.88 16.52
C HIS A 534 9.79 11.54 15.23
N GLY A 535 8.55 12.04 15.23
CA GLY A 535 7.97 12.79 14.11
C GLY A 535 7.52 11.92 12.93
N LEU A 536 7.59 10.59 13.07
CA LEU A 536 7.07 9.65 12.09
C LEU A 536 5.55 9.51 12.23
N PRO A 537 4.83 9.31 11.12
CA PRO A 537 3.40 9.02 11.18
C PRO A 537 3.14 7.68 11.87
N VAL A 538 2.05 7.62 12.62
CA VAL A 538 1.55 6.42 13.30
C VAL A 538 0.19 6.08 12.71
N GLY A 539 0.14 5.00 11.93
CA GLY A 539 -1.08 4.48 11.31
C GLY A 539 -1.53 3.15 11.92
N LEU A 540 -2.84 2.93 11.92
CA LEU A 540 -3.46 1.66 12.29
C LEU A 540 -4.23 1.09 11.09
N GLN A 541 -4.61 -0.18 11.17
CA GLN A 541 -5.52 -0.81 10.21
C GLN A 541 -6.85 -1.17 10.87
N LEU A 542 -7.92 -1.12 10.07
CA LEU A 542 -9.25 -1.59 10.41
C LEU A 542 -9.62 -2.70 9.43
N ALA A 543 -9.94 -3.88 9.96
CA ALA A 543 -10.36 -5.05 9.19
C ALA A 543 -11.85 -5.34 9.41
N GLY A 544 -12.59 -5.50 8.32
CA GLY A 544 -13.93 -6.07 8.28
C GLY A 544 -13.92 -7.44 7.57
N ARG A 545 -15.08 -8.01 7.29
CA ARG A 545 -15.15 -9.37 6.75
C ARG A 545 -14.88 -9.38 5.23
N THR A 546 -14.72 -10.59 4.70
CA THR A 546 -14.60 -10.84 3.26
C THR A 546 -15.79 -10.22 2.50
N GLN A 547 -15.49 -9.47 1.44
CA GLN A 547 -16.41 -8.77 0.53
C GLN A 547 -17.20 -7.58 1.15
N GLU A 548 -16.73 -7.01 2.26
CA GLU A 548 -17.34 -5.85 2.94
C GLU A 548 -16.60 -4.52 2.70
N GLU A 549 -15.96 -4.32 1.56
CA GLU A 549 -15.12 -3.14 1.28
C GLU A 549 -15.85 -1.81 1.51
N GLU A 550 -17.11 -1.70 1.08
CA GLU A 550 -17.94 -0.50 1.29
C GLU A 550 -18.15 -0.19 2.77
N ALA A 551 -18.50 -1.22 3.56
CA ALA A 551 -18.69 -1.07 4.99
C ALA A 551 -17.37 -0.77 5.71
N VAL A 552 -16.27 -1.41 5.31
CA VAL A 552 -14.93 -1.14 5.87
C VAL A 552 -14.51 0.31 5.60
N ILE A 553 -14.70 0.83 4.39
CA ILE A 553 -14.46 2.25 4.09
C ILE A 553 -15.31 3.14 5.01
N ALA A 554 -16.61 2.87 5.12
CA ALA A 554 -17.53 3.68 5.92
C ALA A 554 -17.24 3.61 7.43
N MET A 555 -16.89 2.43 7.96
CA MET A 555 -16.48 2.26 9.36
C MET A 555 -15.19 3.04 9.64
N THR A 556 -14.24 3.05 8.71
CA THR A 556 -13.02 3.86 8.84
C THR A 556 -13.32 5.35 8.77
N GLU A 557 -14.31 5.80 7.99
CA GLU A 557 -14.79 7.20 8.04
C GLU A 557 -15.38 7.56 9.42
N VAL A 558 -16.03 6.60 10.10
CA VAL A 558 -16.51 6.81 11.49
C VAL A 558 -15.32 6.93 12.45
N VAL A 559 -14.36 6.01 12.39
CA VAL A 559 -13.16 6.03 13.24
C VAL A 559 -12.36 7.32 13.03
N ASP A 560 -12.09 7.68 11.78
CA ASP A 560 -11.32 8.88 11.41
C ASP A 560 -11.97 10.17 11.95
N ARG A 561 -13.32 10.30 11.82
CA ARG A 561 -14.05 11.44 12.39
C ARG A 561 -13.99 11.45 13.91
N ALA A 562 -14.13 10.30 14.58
CA ALA A 562 -14.06 10.21 16.03
C ALA A 562 -12.69 10.67 16.54
N VAL A 563 -11.60 10.15 15.95
CA VAL A 563 -10.21 10.51 16.29
C VAL A 563 -9.94 11.99 16.05
N LYS A 564 -10.29 12.53 14.86
CA LYS A 564 -10.10 13.95 14.54
C LYS A 564 -10.88 14.87 15.46
N THR A 565 -12.06 14.44 15.94
CA THR A 565 -12.86 15.21 16.90
C THR A 565 -12.24 15.15 18.29
N PHE A 566 -11.73 14.00 18.70
CA PHE A 566 -11.11 13.79 20.00
C PHE A 566 -9.81 14.57 20.15
N LEU A 567 -8.92 14.53 19.15
CA LEU A 567 -7.62 15.23 19.18
C LEU A 567 -7.73 16.76 19.07
N LYS A 568 -8.90 17.31 18.75
CA LYS A 568 -9.17 18.76 18.75
C LYS A 568 -9.62 19.28 20.12
N LYS A 569 -10.04 18.40 21.03
CA LYS A 569 -10.41 18.72 22.41
C LYS A 569 -9.16 18.69 23.27
#